data_AF-A0A0G0R012-F1
#
_entry.id   AF-A0A0G0R012-F1
#
_cell.length_a   1.000
_cell.length_b   1.000
_cell.length_c   1.000
_cell.angle_alpha   90.00
_cell.angle_beta   90.00
_cell.angle_gamma   90.00
#
_symmetry.space_group_name_H-M   'P 1'
#
loop_
_entity.id
_entity.type
_entity.pdbx_description
1 polymer ?
#
loop_
_entity_poly.entity_id
_entity_poly.type
_entity_poly.pdbx_seq_one_letter_code
_entity_poly.pdbx_strand_id
1 'polypeptide(L)'
;MNYSAEELKIKENAEEYARLNKNQIAKDITSKYESELNPVSVFMAGSPGAGKTESSIWLIKELSKKENSILRIDPDELRKHFAEYTGKNSDLFQCATTIIAEKIHDLAIKKNISFVFDTTFSKIDKAKLNIQRSLDHKKSVQVIYVYQDPIQAWEFVKARELKDGRHVPKGSFIEEYFNARVVVNQIKKDFPDIKLYLLVKNIDGTTQEYKENVDNIDNFIKENYTGDYLNNMLV
;
A
#
# COMPACT_ATOMS: atom_id res chain seq x y z
N MET A 1 13.37 7.22 -15.36
CA MET A 1 14.68 7.54 -14.77
C MET A 1 15.74 6.82 -15.58
N ASN A 2 16.88 7.48 -15.84
CA ASN A 2 18.04 6.82 -16.42
C ASN A 2 18.97 6.42 -15.26
N TYR A 3 19.05 5.13 -14.99
CA TYR A 3 19.94 4.57 -13.98
C TYR A 3 21.37 4.46 -14.52
N SER A 4 22.35 4.72 -13.67
CA SER A 4 23.75 4.39 -13.94
C SER A 4 23.95 2.87 -14.03
N ALA A 5 25.08 2.43 -14.61
CA ALA A 5 25.42 1.01 -14.68
C ALA A 5 25.53 0.35 -13.29
N GLU A 6 25.98 1.10 -12.28
CA GLU A 6 26.06 0.63 -10.89
C GLU A 6 24.66 0.46 -10.28
N GLU A 7 23.77 1.44 -10.46
CA GLU A 7 22.39 1.37 -9.97
C GLU A 7 21.60 0.23 -10.64
N LEU A 8 21.81 0.01 -11.93
CA LEU A 8 21.23 -1.13 -12.65
C LEU A 8 21.68 -2.45 -12.05
N LYS A 9 22.97 -2.59 -11.74
CA LYS A 9 23.52 -3.79 -11.11
C LYS A 9 22.94 -4.03 -9.72
N ILE A 10 22.82 -2.99 -8.89
CA ILE A 10 22.17 -3.07 -7.57
C ILE A 10 20.72 -3.55 -7.71
N LYS A 11 19.97 -2.96 -8.65
CA LYS A 11 18.59 -3.34 -8.91
C LYS A 11 18.47 -4.81 -9.35
N GLU A 12 19.31 -5.26 -10.28
CA GLU A 12 19.32 -6.65 -10.77
C GLU A 12 19.66 -7.64 -9.65
N ASN A 13 20.71 -7.34 -8.86
CA ASN A 13 21.09 -8.16 -7.70
C ASN A 13 19.96 -8.25 -6.67
N ALA A 14 19.26 -7.14 -6.40
CA ALA A 14 18.13 -7.12 -5.49
C ALA A 14 16.97 -7.99 -6.00
N GLU A 15 16.65 -7.91 -7.29
CA GLU A 15 15.61 -8.74 -7.90
C GLU A 15 15.97 -10.23 -7.88
N GLU A 16 17.22 -10.59 -8.17
CA GLU A 16 17.72 -11.96 -8.07
C GLU A 16 17.64 -12.49 -6.64
N TYR A 17 18.14 -11.72 -5.67
CA TYR A 17 18.04 -12.04 -4.26
C TYR A 17 16.59 -12.27 -3.83
N ALA A 18 15.67 -11.39 -4.23
CA ALA A 18 14.25 -11.53 -3.93
C ALA A 18 13.67 -12.81 -4.51
N ARG A 19 14.00 -13.16 -5.76
CA ARG A 19 13.52 -14.40 -6.41
C ARG A 19 14.00 -15.66 -5.69
N LEU A 20 15.27 -15.69 -5.29
CA LEU A 20 15.88 -16.81 -4.58
C LEU A 20 15.33 -16.96 -3.15
N ASN A 21 15.10 -15.84 -2.45
CA ASN A 21 14.80 -15.84 -1.02
C ASN A 21 13.32 -15.64 -0.66
N LYS A 22 12.46 -15.18 -1.57
CA LYS A 22 11.04 -14.86 -1.28
C LYS A 22 10.28 -15.98 -0.57
N ASN A 23 10.55 -17.24 -0.92
CA ASN A 23 9.87 -18.38 -0.31
C ASN A 23 10.24 -18.54 1.16
N GLN A 24 11.52 -18.36 1.50
CA GLN A 24 12.00 -18.46 2.88
C GLN A 24 11.51 -17.26 3.71
N ILE A 25 11.73 -16.03 3.20
CA ILE A 25 11.30 -14.79 3.85
C ILE A 25 9.78 -14.82 4.13
N ALA A 26 8.97 -15.20 3.15
CA ALA A 26 7.52 -15.27 3.34
C ALA A 26 7.10 -16.36 4.34
N LYS A 27 7.80 -17.50 4.40
CA LYS A 27 7.54 -18.52 5.41
C LYS A 27 7.87 -18.02 6.81
N ASP A 28 9.01 -17.37 6.99
CA ASP A 28 9.48 -16.86 8.29
C ASP A 28 8.61 -15.74 8.84
N ILE A 29 8.04 -14.91 7.96
CA ILE A 29 7.07 -13.89 8.36
C ILE A 29 5.74 -14.53 8.71
N THR A 30 5.18 -15.37 7.83
CA THR A 30 3.83 -15.93 8.00
C THR A 30 3.73 -17.05 9.04
N SER A 31 4.84 -17.64 9.49
CA SER A 31 4.84 -18.66 10.55
C SER A 31 4.50 -18.09 11.92
N LYS A 32 4.63 -16.78 12.10
CA LYS A 32 4.33 -16.08 13.36
C LYS A 32 2.84 -15.82 13.57
N TYR A 33 2.04 -15.96 12.51
CA TYR A 33 0.62 -15.61 12.50
C TYR A 33 -0.23 -16.86 12.46
N GLU A 34 -1.36 -16.81 13.16
CA GLU A 34 -2.30 -17.92 13.23
C GLU A 34 -3.29 -17.91 12.06
N SER A 35 -3.75 -19.10 11.69
CA SER A 35 -4.88 -19.26 10.77
C SER A 35 -6.18 -18.90 11.47
N GLU A 36 -7.09 -18.24 10.75
CA GLU A 36 -8.42 -17.89 11.24
C GLU A 36 -9.52 -18.65 10.49
N LEU A 37 -10.63 -18.91 11.19
CA LEU A 37 -11.82 -19.52 10.58
C LEU A 37 -12.54 -18.56 9.64
N ASN A 38 -12.57 -17.27 9.98
CA ASN A 38 -13.24 -16.21 9.21
C ASN A 38 -12.24 -15.07 8.92
N PRO A 39 -11.21 -15.31 8.09
CA PRO A 39 -10.14 -14.35 7.92
C PRO A 39 -10.58 -13.12 7.12
N VAL A 40 -9.97 -11.98 7.43
CA VAL A 40 -10.23 -10.68 6.80
C VAL A 40 -9.04 -10.23 5.96
N SER A 41 -9.32 -9.77 4.74
CA SER A 41 -8.36 -9.09 3.86
C SER A 41 -8.68 -7.61 3.80
N VAL A 42 -7.77 -6.79 4.31
CA VAL A 42 -7.85 -5.33 4.21
C VAL A 42 -6.81 -4.84 3.21
N PHE A 43 -7.23 -4.06 2.22
CA PHE A 43 -6.34 -3.40 1.27
C PHE A 43 -6.37 -1.89 1.53
N MET A 44 -5.22 -1.30 1.85
CA MET A 44 -5.10 0.15 1.95
C MET A 44 -4.99 0.75 0.55
N ALA A 45 -5.56 1.93 0.36
CA ALA A 45 -5.50 2.70 -0.87
C ALA A 45 -5.31 4.18 -0.58
N GLY A 46 -4.67 4.91 -1.50
CA GLY A 46 -4.41 6.35 -1.35
C GLY A 46 -3.00 6.74 -1.81
N SER A 47 -2.79 8.03 -2.07
CA SER A 47 -1.52 8.56 -2.55
C SER A 47 -0.38 8.34 -1.54
N PRO A 48 0.90 8.40 -1.97
CA PRO A 48 2.00 8.60 -1.04
C PRO A 48 1.72 9.80 -0.13
N GLY A 49 2.16 9.76 1.13
CA GLY A 49 1.90 10.83 2.09
C GLY A 49 0.46 10.95 2.60
N ALA A 50 -0.50 10.14 2.14
CA ALA A 50 -1.89 10.22 2.60
C ALA A 50 -2.12 9.74 4.04
N GLY A 51 -1.13 9.15 4.71
CA GLY A 51 -1.27 8.60 6.08
C GLY A 51 -1.79 7.16 6.13
N LYS A 52 -1.54 6.36 5.09
CA LYS A 52 -1.92 4.93 5.04
C LYS A 52 -1.18 4.11 6.09
N THR A 53 0.14 4.30 6.20
CA THR A 53 1.01 3.57 7.13
C THR A 53 0.53 3.74 8.56
N GLU A 54 0.33 4.97 9.01
CA GLU A 54 -0.16 5.31 10.34
C GLU A 54 -1.57 4.76 10.58
N SER A 55 -2.46 4.85 9.58
CA SER A 55 -3.82 4.31 9.68
C SER A 55 -3.84 2.78 9.76
N SER A 56 -2.96 2.09 9.01
CA SER A 56 -2.85 0.63 9.05
C SER A 56 -2.31 0.12 10.39
N ILE A 57 -1.31 0.80 10.95
CA ILE A 57 -0.74 0.48 12.27
C ILE A 57 -1.79 0.70 13.35
N TRP A 58 -2.51 1.83 13.32
CA TRP A 58 -3.59 2.10 14.25
C TRP A 58 -4.70 1.04 14.15
N LEU A 59 -5.15 0.70 12.93
CA LEU A 59 -6.18 -0.32 12.71
C LEU A 59 -5.77 -1.68 13.29
N ILE A 60 -4.53 -2.10 13.03
CA ILE A 60 -4.01 -3.35 13.59
C ILE A 60 -4.00 -3.28 15.11
N LYS A 61 -3.56 -2.18 15.71
CA LYS A 61 -3.54 -2.01 17.16
C LYS A 61 -4.93 -2.11 17.78
N GLU A 62 -5.95 -1.50 17.17
CA GLU A 62 -7.32 -1.55 17.68
C GLU A 62 -8.00 -2.91 17.50
N LEU A 63 -7.70 -3.61 16.41
CA LEU A 63 -8.35 -4.90 16.09
C LEU A 63 -7.60 -6.11 16.64
N SER A 64 -6.31 -5.99 16.94
CA SER A 64 -5.49 -7.11 17.41
C SER A 64 -5.93 -7.54 18.80
N LYS A 65 -6.58 -8.70 18.87
CA LYS A 65 -6.97 -9.34 20.15
C LYS A 65 -5.77 -9.90 20.91
N LYS A 66 -4.68 -10.17 20.19
CA LYS A 66 -3.39 -10.71 20.69
C LYS A 66 -2.27 -10.38 19.72
N GLU A 67 -1.03 -10.53 20.17
CA GLU A 67 0.15 -10.41 19.33
C GLU A 67 0.06 -11.36 18.11
N ASN A 68 0.52 -10.90 16.96
CA ASN A 68 0.52 -11.66 15.69
C ASN A 68 -0.85 -12.19 15.24
N SER A 69 -1.93 -11.47 15.54
CA SER A 69 -3.27 -11.79 15.02
C SER A 69 -3.52 -11.27 13.60
N ILE A 70 -2.94 -10.13 13.22
CA ILE A 70 -3.15 -9.52 11.90
C ILE A 70 -1.80 -9.21 11.25
N LEU A 71 -1.56 -9.79 10.07
CA LEU A 71 -0.34 -9.58 9.31
C LEU A 71 -0.38 -8.26 8.55
N ARG A 72 0.59 -7.36 8.80
CA ARG A 72 0.83 -6.20 7.93
C ARG A 72 1.76 -6.60 6.78
N ILE A 73 1.35 -6.33 5.55
CA ILE A 73 2.16 -6.51 4.35
C ILE A 73 2.44 -5.13 3.77
N ASP A 74 3.66 -4.64 3.96
CA ASP A 74 4.12 -3.36 3.45
C ASP A 74 5.44 -3.57 2.68
N PRO A 75 5.44 -3.41 1.34
CA PRO A 75 6.67 -3.51 0.55
C PRO A 75 7.78 -2.60 1.05
N ASP A 76 7.44 -1.45 1.65
CA ASP A 76 8.42 -0.49 2.08
C ASP A 76 9.25 -0.97 3.28
N GLU A 77 8.65 -1.75 4.17
CA GLU A 77 9.35 -2.38 5.29
C GLU A 77 10.27 -3.52 4.87
N LEU A 78 10.08 -4.07 3.66
CA LEU A 78 10.87 -5.19 3.16
C LEU A 78 12.23 -4.75 2.61
N ARG A 79 12.47 -3.44 2.42
CA ARG A 79 13.78 -2.94 1.94
C ARG A 79 14.94 -3.28 2.88
N LYS A 80 14.66 -3.49 4.17
CA LYS A 80 15.66 -3.91 5.17
C LYS A 80 16.28 -5.29 4.92
N HIS A 81 15.72 -6.08 4.00
CA HIS A 81 16.29 -7.37 3.61
C HIS A 81 17.48 -7.25 2.65
N PHE A 82 17.72 -6.06 2.07
CA PHE A 82 18.77 -5.85 1.09
C PHE A 82 19.93 -5.07 1.70
N ALA A 83 21.13 -5.64 1.66
CA ALA A 83 22.32 -5.03 2.26
C ALA A 83 22.72 -3.70 1.62
N GLU A 84 22.42 -3.53 0.32
CA GLU A 84 22.76 -2.32 -0.46
C GLU A 84 21.71 -1.20 -0.30
N TYR A 85 20.66 -1.40 0.50
CA TYR A 85 19.65 -0.37 0.74
C TYR A 85 20.16 0.70 1.70
N THR A 86 20.08 1.97 1.28
CA THR A 86 20.60 3.13 2.03
C THR A 86 19.54 4.17 2.36
N GLY A 87 18.26 3.89 2.10
CA GLY A 87 17.19 4.87 2.14
C GLY A 87 17.07 5.64 0.82
N LYS A 88 18.14 6.34 0.44
CA LYS A 88 18.19 7.23 -0.75
C LYS A 88 17.91 6.52 -2.08
N ASN A 89 18.30 5.26 -2.19
CA ASN A 89 18.15 4.43 -3.38
C ASN A 89 16.89 3.54 -3.33
N SER A 90 15.85 3.97 -2.61
CA SER A 90 14.64 3.17 -2.37
C SER A 90 13.92 2.67 -3.63
N ASP A 91 14.03 3.41 -4.72
CA ASP A 91 13.43 3.13 -6.02
C ASP A 91 14.09 1.92 -6.70
N LEU A 92 15.39 1.67 -6.48
CA LEU A 92 16.10 0.49 -6.98
C LEU A 92 15.52 -0.83 -6.41
N PHE A 93 14.91 -0.80 -5.23
CA PHE A 93 14.40 -2.00 -4.54
C PHE A 93 12.89 -2.22 -4.73
N GLN A 94 12.20 -1.37 -5.49
CA GLN A 94 10.74 -1.44 -5.62
C GLN A 94 10.26 -2.77 -6.22
N CYS A 95 10.92 -3.25 -7.27
CA CYS A 95 10.58 -4.53 -7.89
C CYS A 95 10.87 -5.71 -6.94
N ALA A 96 12.06 -5.71 -6.33
CA ALA A 96 12.50 -6.75 -5.41
C ALA A 96 11.58 -6.88 -4.18
N THR A 97 11.20 -5.77 -3.56
CA THR A 97 10.24 -5.75 -2.44
C THR A 97 8.84 -6.21 -2.86
N THR A 98 8.38 -5.83 -4.05
CA THR A 98 7.09 -6.30 -4.60
C THR A 98 7.07 -7.81 -4.75
N ILE A 99 8.15 -8.42 -5.27
CA ILE A 99 8.28 -9.88 -5.41
C ILE A 99 8.11 -10.60 -4.07
N ILE A 100 8.71 -10.06 -3.00
CA ILE A 100 8.61 -10.64 -1.65
C ILE A 100 7.21 -10.40 -1.08
N ALA A 101 6.66 -9.19 -1.19
CA ALA A 101 5.32 -8.84 -0.70
C ALA A 101 4.22 -9.69 -1.35
N GLU A 102 4.28 -9.90 -2.67
CA GLU A 102 3.36 -10.79 -3.38
C GLU A 102 3.46 -12.23 -2.85
N LYS A 103 4.68 -12.72 -2.56
CA LYS A 103 4.84 -14.06 -1.97
C LYS A 103 4.31 -14.17 -0.54
N ILE A 104 4.47 -13.13 0.27
CA ILE A 104 3.87 -13.05 1.62
C ILE A 104 2.35 -13.09 1.50
N HIS A 105 1.77 -12.29 0.60
CA HIS A 105 0.34 -12.25 0.33
C HIS A 105 -0.19 -13.63 -0.11
N ASP A 106 0.51 -14.32 -1.01
CA ASP A 106 0.16 -15.68 -1.43
C ASP A 106 0.05 -16.65 -0.25
N LEU A 107 1.03 -16.63 0.66
CA LEU A 107 1.02 -17.50 1.83
C LEU A 107 -0.04 -17.08 2.86
N ALA A 108 -0.29 -15.78 3.03
CA ALA A 108 -1.33 -15.27 3.93
C ALA A 108 -2.73 -15.72 3.49
N ILE A 109 -3.00 -15.69 2.17
CA ILE A 109 -4.24 -16.23 1.60
C ILE A 109 -4.29 -17.75 1.84
N LYS A 110 -3.26 -18.50 1.43
CA LYS A 110 -3.24 -19.97 1.52
C LYS A 110 -3.40 -20.49 2.96
N LYS A 111 -2.86 -19.77 3.95
CA LYS A 111 -2.91 -20.14 5.37
C LYS A 111 -4.11 -19.54 6.11
N ASN A 112 -5.05 -18.89 5.42
CA ASN A 112 -6.18 -18.22 6.05
C ASN A 112 -5.78 -17.23 7.16
N ILE A 113 -4.69 -16.48 6.96
CA ILE A 113 -4.25 -15.43 7.89
C ILE A 113 -4.98 -14.13 7.53
N SER A 114 -5.48 -13.38 8.53
CA SER A 114 -5.98 -12.02 8.29
C SER A 114 -4.83 -11.06 8.04
N PHE A 115 -5.01 -10.13 7.11
CA PHE A 115 -3.95 -9.21 6.74
C PHE A 115 -4.45 -7.80 6.41
N VAL A 116 -3.55 -6.84 6.59
CA VAL A 116 -3.62 -5.50 6.00
C VAL A 116 -2.51 -5.37 4.98
N PHE A 117 -2.87 -5.17 3.72
CA PHE A 117 -1.92 -4.95 2.63
C PHE A 117 -1.82 -3.45 2.35
N ASP A 118 -0.71 -2.84 2.77
CA ASP A 118 -0.45 -1.41 2.63
C ASP A 118 0.27 -1.13 1.30
N THR A 119 -0.50 -0.69 0.30
CA THR A 119 0.01 -0.22 -0.99
C THR A 119 -0.78 1.02 -1.42
N THR A 120 -0.40 1.63 -2.54
CA THR A 120 -1.17 2.76 -3.11
C THR A 120 -2.46 2.32 -3.78
N PHE A 121 -2.60 1.03 -4.11
CA PHE A 121 -3.78 0.44 -4.77
C PHE A 121 -4.15 1.15 -6.08
N SER A 122 -3.14 1.51 -6.88
CA SER A 122 -3.27 2.39 -8.06
C SER A 122 -3.29 1.65 -9.40
N LYS A 123 -3.13 0.32 -9.43
CA LYS A 123 -3.10 -0.49 -10.66
C LYS A 123 -4.29 -1.44 -10.72
N ILE A 124 -5.24 -1.17 -11.62
CA ILE A 124 -6.55 -1.81 -11.66
C ILE A 124 -6.48 -3.33 -11.81
N ASP A 125 -5.67 -3.85 -12.73
CA ASP A 125 -5.59 -5.31 -12.97
C ASP A 125 -5.05 -6.05 -11.75
N LYS A 126 -4.03 -5.49 -11.09
CA LYS A 126 -3.49 -6.04 -9.84
C LYS A 126 -4.51 -5.95 -8.70
N ALA A 127 -5.23 -4.84 -8.59
CA ALA A 127 -6.28 -4.66 -7.60
C ALA A 127 -7.38 -5.71 -7.77
N LYS A 128 -7.91 -5.88 -8.99
CA LYS A 128 -8.93 -6.90 -9.31
C LYS A 128 -8.45 -8.30 -8.97
N LEU A 129 -7.24 -8.65 -9.39
CA LEU A 129 -6.65 -9.96 -9.11
C LEU A 129 -6.54 -10.19 -7.59
N ASN A 130 -6.04 -9.23 -6.82
CA ASN A 130 -5.88 -9.36 -5.38
C ASN A 130 -7.23 -9.51 -4.65
N ILE A 131 -8.24 -8.73 -5.05
CA ILE A 131 -9.60 -8.82 -4.48
C ILE A 131 -10.21 -10.18 -4.80
N GLN A 132 -10.19 -10.59 -6.07
CA GLN A 132 -10.74 -11.88 -6.51
C GLN A 132 -10.09 -13.05 -5.76
N ARG A 133 -8.76 -13.05 -5.63
CA ARG A 133 -8.04 -14.11 -4.92
C ARG A 133 -8.46 -14.25 -3.46
N SER A 134 -8.74 -13.14 -2.77
CA SER A 134 -9.26 -13.18 -1.39
C SER A 134 -10.70 -13.70 -1.34
N LEU A 135 -11.55 -13.29 -2.29
CA LEU A 135 -12.94 -13.76 -2.39
C LEU A 135 -13.01 -15.27 -2.69
N ASP A 136 -12.17 -15.78 -3.59
CA ASP A 136 -12.07 -17.21 -3.93
C ASP A 136 -11.73 -18.07 -2.72
N HIS A 137 -10.99 -17.50 -1.75
CA HIS A 137 -10.66 -18.14 -0.48
C HIS A 137 -11.67 -17.83 0.64
N LYS A 138 -12.86 -17.33 0.27
CA LYS A 138 -13.98 -17.03 1.19
C LYS A 138 -13.61 -16.08 2.32
N LYS A 139 -12.62 -15.20 2.09
CA LYS A 139 -12.21 -14.18 3.05
C LYS A 139 -13.20 -13.01 2.99
N SER A 140 -13.44 -12.35 4.12
CA SER A 140 -14.11 -11.04 4.11
C SER A 140 -13.16 -10.01 3.54
N VAL A 141 -13.58 -9.22 2.54
CA VAL A 141 -12.71 -8.26 1.86
C VAL A 141 -13.14 -6.83 2.16
N GLN A 142 -12.16 -6.00 2.51
CA GLN A 142 -12.33 -4.59 2.82
C GLN A 142 -11.26 -3.78 2.08
N VAL A 143 -11.65 -2.62 1.58
CA VAL A 143 -10.74 -1.60 1.05
C VAL A 143 -10.86 -0.36 1.91
N ILE A 144 -9.74 0.21 2.33
CA ILE A 144 -9.70 1.45 3.10
C ILE A 144 -8.97 2.49 2.26
N TYR A 145 -9.72 3.44 1.71
CA TYR A 145 -9.18 4.57 0.99
C TYR A 145 -8.88 5.72 1.96
N VAL A 146 -7.61 6.08 2.06
CA VAL A 146 -7.14 7.21 2.87
C VAL A 146 -6.92 8.40 1.95
N TYR A 147 -7.69 9.45 2.18
CA TYR A 147 -7.58 10.71 1.46
C TYR A 147 -6.87 11.76 2.32
N GLN A 148 -5.93 12.45 1.68
CA GLN A 148 -5.30 13.66 2.16
C GLN A 148 -5.25 14.62 0.97
N ASP A 149 -5.34 15.92 1.25
CA ASP A 149 -5.12 16.93 0.23
C ASP A 149 -3.75 16.72 -0.45
N PRO A 150 -3.65 16.70 -1.79
CA PRO A 150 -2.40 16.35 -2.47
C PRO A 150 -1.26 17.33 -2.19
N ILE A 151 -1.54 18.61 -1.92
CA ILE A 151 -0.50 19.57 -1.55
C ILE A 151 0.08 19.20 -0.18
N GLN A 152 -0.78 18.90 0.79
CA GLN A 152 -0.36 18.48 2.12
C GLN A 152 0.33 17.11 2.11
N ALA A 153 -0.20 16.15 1.35
CA ALA A 153 0.40 14.82 1.20
C ALA A 153 1.81 14.92 0.60
N TRP A 154 2.04 15.84 -0.33
CA TRP A 154 3.37 16.10 -0.88
C TRP A 154 4.36 16.65 0.16
N GLU A 155 3.92 17.56 1.04
CA GLU A 155 4.76 18.02 2.16
C GLU A 155 5.17 16.87 3.08
N PHE A 156 4.27 15.91 3.35
CA PHE A 156 4.62 14.71 4.11
C PHE A 156 5.59 13.78 3.37
N VAL A 157 5.47 13.67 2.04
CA VAL A 157 6.44 12.95 1.22
C VAL A 157 7.83 13.57 1.36
N LYS A 158 7.95 14.90 1.21
CA LYS A 158 9.22 15.63 1.37
C LYS A 158 9.80 15.49 2.77
N ALA A 159 8.97 15.61 3.81
CA ALA A 159 9.41 15.43 5.19
C ALA A 159 9.95 14.02 5.44
N ARG A 160 9.32 12.98 4.88
CA ARG A 160 9.81 11.60 4.95
C ARG A 160 11.07 11.38 4.13
N GLU A 161 11.22 12.03 2.99
CA GLU A 161 12.45 11.94 2.21
C GLU A 161 13.65 12.48 3.01
N LEU A 162 13.47 13.59 3.72
CA LEU A 162 14.50 14.16 4.61
C LEU A 162 14.83 13.26 5.80
N LYS A 163 13.81 12.59 6.37
CA LYS A 163 13.95 11.78 7.58
C LYS A 163 14.44 10.35 7.31
N ASP A 164 13.83 9.70 6.31
CA ASP A 164 13.96 8.27 6.04
C ASP A 164 14.78 8.01 4.75
N GLY A 165 15.11 9.06 3.99
CA GLY A 165 15.83 8.97 2.71
C GLY A 165 14.98 8.49 1.54
N ARG A 166 13.70 8.14 1.75
CA ARG A 166 12.85 7.59 0.68
C ARG A 166 12.45 8.68 -0.31
N HIS A 167 13.02 8.62 -1.51
CA HIS A 167 12.63 9.47 -2.62
C HIS A 167 11.34 8.96 -3.31
N VAL A 168 10.39 9.86 -3.56
CA VAL A 168 9.20 9.59 -4.38
C VAL A 168 9.17 10.58 -5.55
N PRO A 169 9.25 10.11 -6.80
CA PRO A 169 9.24 11.01 -7.95
C PRO A 169 7.90 11.76 -8.04
N LYS A 170 7.94 13.08 -8.27
CA LYS A 170 6.73 13.93 -8.39
C LYS A 170 5.71 13.37 -9.40
N GLY A 171 6.18 12.95 -10.58
CA GLY A 171 5.29 12.38 -11.59
C GLY A 171 4.57 11.13 -11.10
N SER A 172 5.27 10.25 -10.38
CA SER A 172 4.68 9.05 -9.78
C SER A 172 3.69 9.40 -8.66
N PHE A 173 3.99 10.40 -7.83
CA PHE A 173 3.04 10.88 -6.82
C PHE A 173 1.72 11.35 -7.44
N ILE A 174 1.80 12.22 -8.47
CA ILE A 174 0.61 12.77 -9.14
C ILE A 174 -0.20 11.65 -9.80
N GLU A 175 0.46 10.72 -10.51
CA GLU A 175 -0.18 9.57 -11.12
C GLU A 175 -0.93 8.73 -10.07
N GLU A 176 -0.25 8.38 -8.96
CA GLU A 176 -0.84 7.55 -7.91
C GLU A 176 -1.97 8.24 -7.16
N TYR A 177 -1.92 9.57 -7.00
CA TYR A 177 -3.00 10.35 -6.39
C TYR A 177 -4.33 10.17 -7.14
N PHE A 178 -4.34 10.42 -8.45
CA PHE A 178 -5.55 10.26 -9.25
C PHE A 178 -5.95 8.79 -9.39
N ASN A 179 -4.99 7.92 -9.70
CA ASN A 179 -5.28 6.53 -9.99
C ASN A 179 -5.84 5.77 -8.77
N ALA A 180 -5.38 6.06 -7.55
CA ALA A 180 -5.88 5.39 -6.36
C ALA A 180 -7.40 5.55 -6.20
N ARG A 181 -7.95 6.76 -6.42
CA ARG A 181 -9.39 7.00 -6.31
C ARG A 181 -10.16 6.27 -7.42
N VAL A 182 -9.68 6.40 -8.67
CA VAL A 182 -10.29 5.75 -9.84
C VAL A 182 -10.36 4.24 -9.64
N VAL A 183 -9.25 3.61 -9.21
CA VAL A 183 -9.19 2.17 -8.99
C VAL A 183 -10.13 1.74 -7.87
N VAL A 184 -10.18 2.45 -6.75
CA VAL A 184 -11.07 2.13 -5.64
C VAL A 184 -12.54 2.16 -6.05
N ASN A 185 -12.97 3.21 -6.76
CA ASN A 185 -14.36 3.32 -7.25
C ASN A 185 -14.68 2.19 -8.24
N GLN A 186 -13.76 1.89 -9.16
CA GLN A 186 -13.94 0.80 -10.11
C GLN A 186 -14.01 -0.56 -9.42
N ILE A 187 -13.18 -0.80 -8.40
CA ILE A 187 -13.18 -2.04 -7.62
C ILE A 187 -14.48 -2.22 -6.86
N LYS A 188 -15.01 -1.17 -6.21
CA LYS A 188 -16.32 -1.26 -5.51
C LYS A 188 -17.46 -1.55 -6.49
N LYS A 189 -17.41 -0.99 -7.71
CA LYS A 189 -18.37 -1.28 -8.77
C LYS A 189 -18.30 -2.73 -9.26
N ASP A 190 -17.08 -3.25 -9.47
CA ASP A 190 -16.87 -4.61 -9.97
C ASP A 190 -17.12 -5.69 -8.91
N PHE A 191 -16.93 -5.35 -7.63
CA PHE A 191 -17.13 -6.25 -6.50
C PHE A 191 -18.03 -5.58 -5.44
N PRO A 192 -19.35 -5.50 -5.67
CA PRO A 192 -20.27 -4.76 -4.80
C PRO A 192 -20.32 -5.26 -3.36
N ASP A 193 -20.00 -6.55 -3.14
CA ASP A 193 -20.05 -7.21 -1.84
C ASP A 193 -18.87 -6.86 -0.92
N ILE A 194 -17.79 -6.27 -1.44
CA ILE A 194 -16.68 -5.84 -0.58
C ILE A 194 -17.08 -4.58 0.19
N LYS A 195 -16.48 -4.38 1.36
CA LYS A 195 -16.66 -3.12 2.10
C LYS A 195 -15.64 -2.09 1.64
N LEU A 196 -16.10 -0.87 1.37
CA LEU A 196 -15.22 0.26 1.06
C LEU A 196 -15.35 1.33 2.14
N TYR A 197 -14.25 1.63 2.80
CA TYR A 197 -14.15 2.66 3.84
C TYR A 197 -13.41 3.88 3.32
N LEU A 198 -13.87 5.07 3.69
CA LEU A 198 -13.18 6.33 3.44
C LEU A 198 -12.67 6.92 4.75
N LEU A 199 -11.38 7.24 4.79
CA LEU A 199 -10.73 8.00 5.86
C LEU A 199 -10.21 9.31 5.28
N VAL A 200 -10.76 10.44 5.71
CA VAL A 200 -10.26 11.78 5.37
C VAL A 200 -9.35 12.26 6.49
N LYS A 201 -8.15 12.71 6.14
CA LYS A 201 -7.17 13.25 7.09
C LYS A 201 -7.23 14.78 7.16
N ASN A 202 -7.03 15.31 8.36
CA ASN A 202 -6.76 16.71 8.63
C ASN A 202 -5.34 17.11 8.16
N ILE A 203 -5.08 18.41 8.13
CA ILE A 203 -3.75 18.98 7.85
C ILE A 203 -2.68 18.47 8.82
N ASP A 204 -3.05 18.24 10.09
CA ASP A 204 -2.15 17.69 11.12
C ASP A 204 -1.98 16.15 11.03
N GLY A 205 -2.61 15.50 10.05
CA GLY A 205 -2.57 14.06 9.84
C GLY A 205 -3.55 13.25 10.70
N THR A 206 -4.34 13.88 11.58
CA THR A 206 -5.39 13.20 12.33
C THR A 206 -6.58 12.85 11.43
N THR A 207 -7.42 11.89 11.82
CA THR A 207 -8.63 11.57 11.04
C THR A 207 -9.69 12.65 11.24
N GLN A 208 -10.02 13.37 10.17
CA GLN A 208 -11.08 14.37 10.14
C GLN A 208 -12.46 13.70 10.04
N GLU A 209 -12.58 12.74 9.12
CA GLU A 209 -13.85 12.13 8.78
C GLU A 209 -13.66 10.66 8.44
N TYR A 210 -14.66 9.85 8.81
CA TYR A 210 -14.74 8.44 8.50
C TYR A 210 -16.11 8.12 7.90
N LYS A 211 -16.13 7.41 6.78
CA LYS A 211 -17.34 6.85 6.19
C LYS A 211 -17.20 5.35 6.05
N GLU A 212 -18.24 4.64 6.50
CA GLU A 212 -18.34 3.19 6.38
C GLU A 212 -19.09 2.78 5.11
N ASN A 213 -18.55 1.76 4.44
CA ASN A 213 -19.17 1.04 3.33
C ASN A 213 -19.79 1.96 2.25
N VAL A 214 -18.99 2.90 1.75
CA VAL A 214 -19.41 3.81 0.68
C VAL A 214 -19.42 3.11 -0.67
N ASP A 215 -20.36 3.49 -1.54
CA ASP A 215 -20.44 2.94 -2.90
C ASP A 215 -19.52 3.66 -3.90
N ASN A 216 -19.27 4.96 -3.66
CA ASN A 216 -18.41 5.79 -4.49
C ASN A 216 -17.76 6.90 -3.65
N ILE A 217 -16.43 7.03 -3.74
CA ILE A 217 -15.65 8.06 -3.05
C ILE A 217 -16.01 9.47 -3.53
N ASP A 218 -16.36 9.63 -4.81
CA ASP A 218 -16.62 10.94 -5.44
C ASP A 218 -17.86 11.64 -4.87
N ASN A 219 -18.73 10.90 -4.18
CA ASN A 219 -19.87 11.46 -3.45
C ASN A 219 -19.44 12.28 -2.22
N PHE A 220 -18.21 12.07 -1.73
CA PHE A 220 -17.69 12.68 -0.50
C PHE A 220 -16.50 13.59 -0.75
N ILE A 221 -15.68 13.27 -1.75
CA ILE A 221 -14.48 14.05 -2.09
C ILE A 221 -14.63 14.59 -3.50
N LYS A 222 -14.73 15.92 -3.61
CA LYS A 222 -14.68 16.60 -4.90
C LYS A 222 -13.25 16.71 -5.39
N GLU A 223 -13.02 16.34 -6.64
CA GLU A 223 -11.72 16.56 -7.27
C GLU A 223 -11.58 18.03 -7.69
N ASN A 224 -10.62 18.72 -7.08
CA ASN A 224 -10.36 20.14 -7.34
C ASN A 224 -9.04 20.35 -8.10
N TYR A 225 -8.32 19.28 -8.43
CA TYR A 225 -6.98 19.33 -9.01
C TYR A 225 -6.93 18.71 -10.39
N THR A 226 -6.02 19.24 -11.23
CA THR A 226 -5.60 18.61 -12.48
C THR A 226 -4.12 18.19 -12.37
N GLY A 227 -3.69 17.25 -13.21
CA GLY A 227 -2.29 16.83 -13.27
C GLY A 227 -1.34 18.01 -13.52
N ASP A 228 -1.68 18.88 -14.47
CA ASP A 228 -0.88 20.07 -14.80
C ASP A 228 -0.80 21.06 -13.63
N TYR A 229 -1.93 21.28 -12.94
CA TYR A 229 -1.96 22.16 -11.77
C TYR A 229 -1.04 21.62 -10.66
N LEU A 230 -1.15 20.32 -10.32
CA LEU A 230 -0.27 19.71 -9.33
C LEU A 230 1.19 19.73 -9.78
N ASN A 231 1.46 19.49 -11.06
CA ASN A 231 2.83 19.52 -11.56
C ASN A 231 3.50 20.90 -11.40
N ASN A 232 2.72 21.98 -11.52
CA ASN A 232 3.19 23.36 -11.31
C ASN A 232 3.29 23.75 -9.83
N MET A 233 2.35 23.30 -9.00
CA MET A 233 2.29 23.67 -7.58
C MET A 233 3.24 22.88 -6.69
N LEU A 234 3.49 21.61 -7.01
CA LEU A 234 4.34 20.74 -6.22
C LEU A 234 5.81 21.01 -6.55
N VAL A 235 6.49 21.66 -5.59
CA VAL A 235 7.94 21.91 -5.58
C VAL A 235 8.63 20.87 -4.73
#